data_AF-A0A2V9Z1E8-F1
#
_entry.id   AF-A0A2V9Z1E8-F1
#
_cell.length_a   1.000
_cell.length_b   1.000
_cell.length_c   1.000
_cell.angle_alpha   90.00
_cell.angle_beta   90.00
_cell.angle_gamma   90.00
#
_symmetry.space_group_name_H-M   'P 1'
#
loop_
_entity.id
_entity.type
_entity.pdbx_description
1 polymer ?
#
loop_
_entity_poly.entity_id
_entity_poly.type
_entity_poly.pdbx_seq_one_letter_code
_entity_poly.pdbx_strand_id
1 'polypeptide(L)' 'MRCFWEQMGALGPIYRLLGQGFNDGEIAKKLDLTELNVQSCIAWTLHFLKLKDRQELVVYALAAA' A
#
# COMPACT_ATOMS: atom_id res chain seq x y z
N MET A 1 6.02 -12.63 11.36
CA MET A 1 6.88 -11.43 11.41
C MET A 1 5.95 -10.24 11.27
N ARG A 2 5.87 -9.32 12.25
CA ARG A 2 5.11 -8.09 12.05
C ARG A 2 5.95 -7.17 11.16
N CYS A 3 5.52 -6.92 9.94
CA CYS A 3 6.20 -6.00 9.04
C CYS A 3 6.32 -4.62 9.72
N PHE A 4 7.39 -3.87 9.42
CA PHE A 4 7.57 -2.48 9.86
C PHE A 4 6.29 -1.65 9.61
N TRP A 5 5.63 -1.89 8.48
CA TRP A 5 4.38 -1.23 8.09
C TRP A 5 3.15 -1.70 8.86
N GLU A 6 3.13 -2.94 9.35
CA GLU A 6 2.10 -3.43 10.27
C GLU A 6 2.29 -2.83 11.67
N GLN A 7 3.55 -2.68 12.11
CA GLN A 7 3.87 -2.02 13.38
C GLN A 7 3.54 -0.53 13.36
N MET A 8 3.76 0.16 12.24
CA MET A 8 3.29 1.53 12.05
C MET A 8 1.77 1.64 11.84
N GLY A 9 1.05 0.53 11.71
CA GLY A 9 -0.39 0.55 11.40
C GLY A 9 -0.72 1.14 10.02
N ALA A 10 0.28 1.29 9.14
CA ALA A 10 0.14 1.93 7.84
C ALA A 10 -0.24 0.94 6.73
N LEU A 11 0.14 -0.35 6.85
CA LEU A 11 -0.07 -1.35 5.80
C LEU A 11 -1.56 -1.51 5.43
N GLY A 12 -2.42 -1.71 6.42
CA GLY A 12 -3.86 -1.88 6.21
C GLY A 12 -4.52 -0.65 5.56
N PRO A 13 -4.33 0.56 6.09
CA PRO A 13 -4.82 1.79 5.48
C PRO A 13 -4.30 2.04 4.05
N ILE A 14 -3.01 1.83 3.80
CA ILE A 14 -2.42 1.97 2.44
C ILE A 14 -3.10 0.97 1.50
N TYR A 15 -3.21 -0.28 1.91
CA TYR A 15 -3.83 -1.34 1.10
C TYR A 15 -5.31 -1.06 0.80
N ARG A 16 -6.07 -0.57 1.78
CA ARG A 16 -7.48 -0.16 1.59
C ARG A 16 -7.61 1.01 0.60
N LEU A 17 -6.77 2.04 0.74
CA LEU A 17 -6.83 3.22 -0.13
C LEU A 17 -6.38 2.89 -1.56
N LEU A 18 -5.45 1.94 -1.73
CA LEU A 18 -5.11 1.39 -3.05
C LEU A 18 -6.31 0.72 -3.71
N GLY A 19 -7.05 -0.11 -2.99
CA GLY A 19 -8.29 -0.74 -3.49
C GLY A 19 -9.37 0.28 -3.86
N GLN A 20 -9.35 1.48 -3.27
CA GLN A 20 -10.25 2.59 -3.61
C GLN A 20 -9.76 3.42 -4.82
N GLY A 21 -8.59 3.10 -5.38
CA GLY A 21 -8.03 3.77 -6.56
C GLY A 21 -7.23 5.04 -6.29
N PHE A 22 -6.94 5.38 -5.02
CA PHE A 22 -6.12 6.56 -4.70
C PHE A 22 -4.69 6.40 -5.22
N ASN A 23 -4.07 7.48 -5.68
CA ASN A 23 -2.66 7.51 -6.04
C ASN A 23 -1.75 7.66 -4.80
N ASP A 24 -0.45 7.44 -4.96
CA ASP A 24 0.49 7.38 -3.83
C ASP A 24 0.58 8.72 -3.08
N GLY A 25 0.50 9.85 -3.79
CA GLY A 25 0.47 11.18 -3.20
C GLY A 25 -0.84 11.49 -2.46
N GLU A 26 -1.98 11.00 -2.94
CA GLU A 26 -3.27 11.11 -2.24
C GLU A 26 -3.28 10.25 -0.96
N ILE A 27 -2.73 9.04 -1.03
CA ILE A 27 -2.58 8.15 0.12
C ILE A 27 -1.67 8.81 1.17
N ALA A 28 -0.54 9.35 0.73
CA ALA A 28 0.42 10.07 1.58
C ALA A 28 -0.28 11.20 2.34
N LYS A 29 -1.03 12.05 1.64
CA LYS A 29 -1.81 13.13 2.25
C LYS A 29 -2.88 12.63 3.23
N LYS A 30 -3.60 11.55 2.90
CA LYS A 30 -4.67 11.00 3.75
C LYS A 30 -4.14 10.36 5.03
N LEU A 31 -2.94 9.79 4.98
CA LEU A 31 -2.32 9.09 6.11
C LEU A 31 -1.30 9.93 6.86
N ASP A 32 -1.12 11.20 6.49
CA ASP A 32 -0.07 12.08 7.01
C ASP A 32 1.33 11.44 6.91
N LEU A 33 1.60 10.79 5.77
CA LEU A 33 2.87 10.14 5.46
C LEU A 33 3.58 10.89 4.33
N THR A 34 4.88 10.67 4.19
CA THR A 34 5.59 11.07 2.97
C THR A 34 5.22 10.12 1.83
N GLU A 35 5.19 10.63 0.60
CA GLU A 35 4.96 9.80 -0.60
C GLU A 35 6.01 8.69 -0.72
N LEU A 36 7.25 8.97 -0.32
CA LEU A 36 8.34 7.98 -0.27
C LEU A 36 8.01 6.81 0.68
N ASN A 37 7.39 7.07 1.83
CA ASN A 37 6.99 6.02 2.75
C ASN A 37 5.89 5.14 2.14
N VAL A 38 4.93 5.75 1.44
CA VAL A 38 3.87 5.03 0.73
C VAL A 38 4.47 4.16 -0.38
N GLN A 39 5.33 4.72 -1.21
CA GLN A 39 6.04 4.00 -2.28
C GLN A 39 6.87 2.84 -1.73
N SER A 40 7.56 3.04 -0.61
CA SER A 40 8.36 2.00 0.06
C SER A 40 7.49 0.87 0.59
N CYS A 41 6.33 1.19 1.18
CA CYS A 41 5.35 0.21 1.61
C CYS A 41 4.76 -0.58 0.43
N ILE A 42 4.44 0.10 -0.67
CA ILE A 42 3.93 -0.52 -1.90
C ILE A 42 4.99 -1.46 -2.49
N ALA A 43 6.24 -1.00 -2.65
CA ALA A 43 7.33 -1.81 -3.17
C ALA A 43 7.58 -3.06 -2.32
N TRP A 44 7.55 -2.92 -0.99
CA TRP A 44 7.63 -4.06 -0.08
C TRP A 44 6.47 -5.05 -0.28
N THR A 45 5.24 -4.53 -0.43
CA THR A 45 4.03 -5.34 -0.61
C THR A 45 4.06 -6.09 -1.95
N LEU A 46 4.48 -5.42 -3.03
CA LEU A 46 4.68 -6.03 -4.35
C LEU A 46 5.68 -7.18 -4.28
N HIS A 47 6.84 -6.93 -3.66
CA HIS A 47 7.87 -7.94 -3.49
C HIS A 47 7.37 -9.14 -2.68
N PHE A 48 6.66 -8.89 -1.58
CA PHE A 48 6.13 -9.92 -0.70
C PHE A 48 5.05 -10.79 -1.38
N LEU A 49 4.14 -10.15 -2.11
CA LEU A 49 3.05 -10.82 -2.84
C LEU A 49 3.47 -11.36 -4.22
N LYS A 50 4.73 -11.11 -4.63
CA LYS A 50 5.26 -11.46 -5.96
C LYS A 50 4.46 -10.87 -7.11
N LEU A 51 3.95 -9.64 -6.92
CA LEU A 51 3.26 -8.87 -7.94
C LEU A 51 4.26 -8.00 -8.70
N LYS A 52 4.01 -7.80 -9.98
CA LYS A 52 4.91 -7.11 -10.91
C LYS A 52 4.81 -5.60 -10.79
N ASP A 53 3.60 -5.11 -10.56
CA ASP A 53 3.32 -3.69 -10.60
C ASP A 53 2.14 -3.31 -9.71
N ARG A 54 2.02 -1.99 -9.53
CA ARG A 54 0.99 -1.37 -8.71
C ARG A 54 -0.43 -1.73 -9.18
N GLN A 55 -0.64 -1.95 -10.48
CA GLN A 55 -1.97 -2.26 -11.00
C GLN A 55 -2.41 -3.66 -10.60
N GLU A 56 -1.50 -4.64 -10.64
CA GLU A 56 -1.74 -5.97 -10.06
C GLU A 56 -2.06 -5.87 -8.56
N LEU A 57 -1.38 -5.00 -7.81
CA LEU A 57 -1.66 -4.78 -6.39
C LEU A 57 -3.03 -4.15 -6.14
N VAL A 58 -3.47 -3.20 -6.98
CA VAL A 58 -4.81 -2.62 -6.88
C VAL A 58 -5.89 -3.68 -7.14
N VAL A 59 -5.71 -4.51 -8.17
CA VAL A 59 -6.64 -5.62 -8.47
C VAL A 59 -6.67 -6.62 -7.31
N TYR A 60 -5.51 -6.94 -6.75
CA TYR A 60 -5.41 -7.82 -5.59
C TYR A 60 -6.10 -7.22 -4.35
N ALA A 61 -5.92 -5.92 -4.11
CA ALA A 61 -6.58 -5.21 -3.00
C ALA A 61 -8.10 -5.11 -3.16
N LEU A 62 -8.59 -4.97 -4.39
CA LEU A 62 -10.02 -5.02 -4.71
C LEU A 62 -10.63 -6.40 -4.43
N ALA A 63 -9.89 -7.48 -4.71
CA ALA A 63 -10.37 -8.85 -4.49
C ALA A 63 -10.36 -9.27 -3.01
N ALA A 64 -9.59 -8.57 -2.17
CA ALA A 64 -9.47 -8.84 -0.74
C ALA A 64 -10.40 -7.96 0.14
N ALA A 65 -11.17 -7.05 -0.48
CA ALA A 65 -12.14 -6.16 0.16
C ALA A 65 -13.52 -6.83 0.30
#